data_AF-A0A432HB17-F1
#
_entry.id   AF-A0A432HB17-F1
#
_cell.length_a   1.000
_cell.length_b   1.000
_cell.length_c   1.000
_cell.angle_alpha   90.00
_cell.angle_beta   90.00
_cell.angle_gamma   90.00
#
_symmetry.space_group_name_H-M   'P 1'
#
loop_
_entity.id
_entity.type
_entity.pdbx_description
1 polymer ?
#
loop_
_entity_poly.entity_id
_entity_poly.type
_entity_poly.pdbx_seq_one_letter_code
_entity_poly.pdbx_strand_id
1 'polypeptide(L)'
;DVFLAAVVGEIERAPIGEHQGAGCRGAGYGARYLASHGYLPDLVLNGEPTGLRVQISNGGYMFFRLTTRGVTQHASYRQFGVDAIEKCGPLLFERSTCSRNQSR
;
A
#
# COMPACT_ATOMS: atom_id res chain seq x y z
N ASP A 1 -0.56 29.42 -25.29
CA ASP A 1 -0.53 27.96 -25.56
C ASP A 1 -1.10 27.19 -24.38
N VAL A 2 -1.73 26.05 -24.66
CA VAL A 2 -2.27 25.14 -23.63
C VAL A 2 -1.58 23.80 -23.82
N PHE A 3 -1.00 23.28 -22.74
CA PHE A 3 -0.38 21.95 -22.72
C PHE A 3 -1.22 21.02 -21.86
N LEU A 4 -1.56 19.85 -22.39
CA LEU A 4 -2.30 18.81 -21.69
C LEU A 4 -1.45 17.54 -21.70
N ALA A 5 -1.24 16.95 -20.53
CA ALA A 5 -0.61 15.65 -20.37
C ALA A 5 -1.45 14.81 -19.40
N ALA A 6 -1.66 13.54 -19.72
CA ALA A 6 -2.54 12.66 -18.97
C ALA A 6 -1.95 11.24 -18.88
N VAL A 7 -2.33 10.52 -17.84
CA VAL A 7 -1.98 9.11 -17.61
C VAL A 7 -3.28 8.33 -17.53
N VAL A 8 -3.36 7.21 -18.26
CA VAL A 8 -4.54 6.35 -18.33
C VAL A 8 -4.15 4.92 -18.01
N GLY A 9 -5.06 4.18 -17.39
CA GLY A 9 -4.85 2.75 -17.10
C GLY A 9 -3.89 2.50 -15.95
N GLU A 10 -3.74 3.46 -15.03
CA GLU A 10 -3.08 3.17 -13.77
C GLU A 10 -3.91 2.14 -12.99
N ILE A 11 -3.29 1.01 -12.69
CA ILE A 11 -3.85 -0.04 -11.86
C ILE A 11 -2.88 -0.24 -10.71
N GLU A 12 -3.36 -0.05 -9.50
CA GLU A 12 -2.60 -0.31 -8.29
C GLU A 12 -2.24 -1.79 -8.20
N ARG A 13 -0.96 -2.07 -7.92
CA ARG A 13 -0.48 -3.42 -7.65
C ARG A 13 0.34 -3.42 -6.37
N ALA A 14 -0.12 -4.20 -5.40
CA ALA A 14 0.62 -4.42 -4.17
C ALA A 14 1.88 -5.28 -4.45
N PRO A 15 3.04 -4.98 -3.83
CA PRO A 15 4.28 -5.73 -4.02
C PRO A 15 4.27 -7.06 -3.25
N ILE A 16 3.31 -7.95 -3.54
CA ILE A 16 3.15 -9.24 -2.85
C ILE A 16 3.24 -10.42 -3.81
N GLY A 17 3.93 -11.48 -3.38
CA GLY A 17 4.04 -12.73 -4.13
C GLY A 17 4.74 -12.55 -5.49
N GLU A 18 4.02 -12.86 -6.56
CA GLU A 18 4.48 -12.75 -7.96
C GLU A 18 4.54 -11.30 -8.48
N HIS A 19 3.87 -10.38 -7.80
CA HIS A 19 3.85 -8.96 -8.16
C HIS A 19 5.12 -8.27 -7.64
N GLN A 20 6.22 -8.45 -8.36
CA GLN A 20 7.52 -7.86 -8.05
C GLN A 20 7.95 -6.85 -9.12
N GLY A 21 8.86 -5.95 -8.77
CA GLY A 21 9.43 -4.97 -9.71
C GLY A 21 8.83 -3.56 -9.62
N ALA A 22 9.29 -2.67 -10.51
CA ALA A 22 9.03 -1.23 -10.46
C ALA A 22 7.55 -0.86 -10.64
N GLY A 23 6.79 -1.64 -11.41
CA GLY A 23 5.36 -1.44 -11.65
C GLY A 23 4.43 -2.00 -10.57
N CYS A 24 4.99 -2.66 -9.55
CA CYS A 24 4.23 -3.28 -8.46
C CYS A 24 4.41 -2.55 -7.12
N ARG A 25 4.80 -1.27 -7.14
CA ARG A 25 5.09 -0.46 -5.95
C ARG A 25 3.89 0.32 -5.41
N GLY A 26 2.68 -0.10 -5.76
CA GLY A 26 1.44 0.66 -5.52
C GLY A 26 0.93 1.37 -6.77
N ALA A 27 0.02 2.31 -6.56
CA ALA A 27 -0.57 3.21 -7.55
C ALA A 27 0.36 4.37 -7.92
N GLY A 28 -0.03 5.16 -8.93
CA GLY A 28 0.64 6.43 -9.25
C GLY A 28 1.95 6.30 -10.02
N TYR A 29 2.25 5.16 -10.66
CA TYR A 29 3.51 4.97 -11.38
C TYR A 29 3.67 5.96 -12.55
N GLY A 30 2.67 6.03 -13.43
CA GLY A 30 2.63 6.95 -14.55
C GLY A 30 2.43 8.39 -14.10
N ALA A 31 1.59 8.64 -13.09
CA ALA A 31 1.40 9.98 -12.51
C ALA A 31 2.72 10.52 -11.93
N ARG A 32 3.48 9.68 -11.23
CA ARG A 32 4.81 10.02 -10.73
C ARG A 32 5.83 10.21 -11.86
N TYR A 33 5.75 9.41 -12.92
CA TYR A 33 6.62 9.58 -14.08
C TYR A 33 6.36 10.93 -14.75
N LEU A 34 5.09 11.27 -15.01
CA LEU A 34 4.69 12.56 -15.56
C LEU A 34 5.09 13.72 -14.64
N ALA A 35 4.95 13.58 -13.32
CA ALA A 35 5.38 14.61 -12.38
C ALA A 35 6.91 14.81 -12.33
N SER A 36 7.70 13.78 -12.63
CA SER A 36 9.17 13.84 -12.56
C SER A 36 9.85 14.16 -13.88
N HIS A 37 9.23 13.84 -15.01
CA HIS A 37 9.81 13.99 -16.35
C HIS A 37 8.98 14.91 -17.26
N GLY A 38 7.77 15.29 -16.84
CA GLY A 38 6.91 16.21 -17.55
C GLY A 38 7.11 17.66 -17.12
N TYR A 39 6.22 18.52 -17.59
CA TYR A 39 6.18 19.92 -17.21
C TYR A 39 5.40 20.12 -15.91
N LEU A 40 5.73 21.14 -15.13
CA LEU A 40 4.98 21.48 -13.92
C LEU A 40 3.65 22.15 -14.31
N PRO A 41 2.48 21.54 -14.05
CA PRO A 41 1.20 22.11 -14.45
C PRO A 41 0.67 23.12 -13.43
N ASP A 42 -0.12 24.09 -13.88
CA ASP A 42 -0.86 25.01 -13.00
C ASP A 42 -2.04 24.34 -12.29
N LEU A 43 -2.59 23.26 -12.89
CA LEU A 43 -3.74 22.53 -12.38
C LEU A 43 -3.63 21.03 -12.69
N VAL A 44 -4.01 20.19 -11.72
CA VAL A 44 -4.10 18.74 -11.86
C VAL A 44 -5.51 18.29 -11.49
N LEU A 45 -6.12 17.47 -12.35
CA LEU A 45 -7.40 16.82 -12.09
C LEU A 45 -7.20 15.32 -11.96
N ASN A 46 -7.67 14.74 -10.85
CA ASN A 46 -7.70 13.29 -10.66
C ASN A 46 -9.15 12.80 -10.78
N GLY A 47 -9.40 11.89 -11.71
CA GLY A 47 -10.73 11.40 -12.08
C GLY A 47 -11.28 10.29 -11.19
N GLU A 48 -11.05 10.36 -9.88
CA GLU A 48 -11.60 9.38 -8.93
C GLU A 48 -13.13 9.45 -8.91
N PRO A 49 -13.85 8.35 -8.63
CA PRO A 49 -15.30 8.31 -8.57
C PRO A 49 -15.84 9.01 -7.31
N THR A 50 -15.63 10.32 -7.19
CA THR A 50 -16.06 11.16 -6.05
C THR A 50 -17.50 11.67 -6.18
N GLY A 51 -18.27 11.17 -7.16
CA GLY A 51 -19.62 11.64 -7.44
C GLY A 51 -19.67 13.13 -7.83
N LEU A 52 -18.66 13.59 -8.58
CA LEU A 52 -18.48 14.99 -9.00
C LEU A 52 -18.29 15.98 -7.84
N ARG A 53 -17.96 15.49 -6.65
CA ARG A 53 -17.58 16.34 -5.52
C ARG A 53 -16.09 16.63 -5.53
N VAL A 54 -15.73 17.85 -5.16
CA VAL A 54 -14.32 18.24 -4.99
C VAL A 54 -13.80 17.56 -3.73
N GLN A 55 -12.81 16.68 -3.91
CA GLN A 55 -12.10 16.03 -2.82
C GLN A 55 -10.69 16.59 -2.75
N ILE A 56 -10.32 17.17 -1.61
CA ILE A 56 -9.05 17.90 -1.44
C ILE A 56 -7.85 16.99 -1.20
N SER A 57 -8.06 15.75 -0.73
CA SER A 57 -6.98 14.79 -0.51
C SER A 57 -7.49 13.35 -0.53
N ASN A 58 -6.56 12.42 -0.74
CA ASN A 58 -6.75 11.00 -0.55
C ASN A 58 -5.87 10.54 0.63
N GLY A 59 -6.32 9.53 1.37
CA GLY A 59 -5.47 8.87 2.35
C GLY A 59 -4.29 8.18 1.66
N GLY A 60 -3.09 8.35 2.23
CA GLY A 60 -1.93 7.57 1.82
C GLY A 60 -2.07 6.10 2.22
N TYR A 61 -1.44 5.21 1.46
CA TYR A 61 -1.36 3.78 1.78
C TYR A 61 0.10 3.34 1.84
N MET A 62 0.33 2.24 2.56
CA MET A 62 1.66 1.64 2.72
C MET A 62 1.53 0.12 2.85
N PHE A 63 2.45 -0.60 2.21
CA PHE A 63 2.50 -2.06 2.27
C PHE A 63 3.59 -2.52 3.22
N PHE A 64 3.27 -3.50 4.08
CA PHE A 64 4.24 -4.14 4.96
C PHE A 64 4.25 -5.65 4.76
N ARG A 65 5.44 -6.24 4.82
CA ARG A 65 5.63 -7.68 4.89
C ARG A 65 6.14 -8.04 6.27
N LEU A 66 5.31 -8.74 7.05
CA LEU A 66 5.70 -9.30 8.34
C LEU A 66 6.17 -10.74 8.14
N THR A 67 7.27 -11.12 8.78
CA THR A 67 7.81 -12.49 8.70
C THR A 67 8.25 -12.92 10.08
N THR A 68 7.54 -13.89 10.65
CA THR A 68 7.92 -14.54 11.90
C THR A 68 8.69 -15.83 11.59
N ARG A 69 9.74 -16.11 12.37
CA ARG A 69 10.53 -17.35 12.26
C ARG A 69 10.38 -18.18 13.54
N GLY A 70 10.23 -19.48 13.34
CA GLY A 70 10.10 -20.49 14.37
C GLY A 70 11.14 -21.60 14.23
N VAL A 71 11.17 -22.52 15.21
CA VAL A 71 12.00 -23.72 15.21
C VAL A 71 11.05 -24.91 15.16
N THR A 72 11.16 -25.72 14.10
CA THR A 72 10.29 -26.88 13.87
C THR A 72 10.62 -27.99 14.85
N GLN A 73 9.59 -28.49 15.54
CA GLN A 73 9.69 -29.62 16.45
C GLN A 73 8.43 -30.48 16.33
N HIS A 74 8.53 -31.76 16.67
CA HIS A 74 7.36 -32.64 16.73
C HIS A 74 6.29 -32.03 17.64
N ALA A 75 5.02 -32.04 17.20
CA ALA A 75 3.92 -31.32 17.86
C ALA A 75 3.72 -31.73 19.33
N SER A 76 4.08 -32.96 19.71
CA SER A 76 4.02 -33.46 21.09
C SER A 76 5.15 -32.93 22.00
N TYR A 77 6.20 -32.32 21.46
CA TYR A 77 7.34 -31.74 22.18
C TYR A 77 7.39 -30.22 22.01
N ARG A 78 6.21 -29.56 22.06
CA ARG A 78 6.04 -28.11 21.88
C ARG A 78 7.01 -27.26 22.73
N GLN A 79 7.35 -27.74 23.92
CA GLN A 79 8.28 -27.13 24.88
C GLN A 79 9.73 -26.95 24.39
N PHE A 80 10.17 -27.68 23.36
CA PHE A 80 11.50 -27.53 22.75
C PHE A 80 11.47 -26.83 21.39
N GLY A 81 10.27 -26.52 20.88
CA GLY A 81 10.07 -25.81 19.61
C GLY A 81 9.71 -24.35 19.83
N VAL A 82 9.73 -23.58 18.74
CA VAL A 82 9.27 -22.20 18.74
C VAL A 82 8.24 -22.00 17.65
N ASP A 83 6.99 -21.82 18.03
CA ASP A 83 5.87 -21.70 17.09
C ASP A 83 5.87 -20.31 16.43
N ALA A 84 6.01 -20.30 15.10
CA ALA A 84 5.97 -19.06 14.31
C ALA A 84 4.56 -18.45 14.22
N ILE A 85 3.51 -19.27 14.37
CA ILE A 85 2.10 -18.86 14.32
C ILE A 85 1.74 -18.14 15.61
N GLU A 86 2.08 -18.69 16.78
CA GLU A 86 1.87 -18.02 18.07
C GLU A 86 2.60 -16.67 18.14
N LYS A 87 3.84 -16.61 17.61
CA LYS A 87 4.58 -15.35 17.51
C LYS A 87 3.91 -14.31 16.61
N CYS A 88 3.20 -14.76 15.56
CA CYS A 88 2.54 -13.87 14.61
C CYS A 88 1.18 -13.37 15.15
N GLY A 89 0.53 -14.16 16.00
CA GLY A 89 -0.80 -13.85 16.55
C GLY A 89 -0.91 -12.43 17.12
N PRO A 90 -0.08 -12.02 18.10
CA PRO A 90 -0.14 -10.68 18.67
C PRO A 90 0.00 -9.56 17.63
N LEU A 91 0.91 -9.72 16.65
CA LEU A 91 1.15 -8.74 15.59
C LEU A 91 -0.06 -8.54 14.66
N LEU A 92 -0.89 -9.57 14.50
CA LEU A 92 -2.10 -9.49 13.68
C LEU A 92 -3.29 -8.90 14.45
N PHE A 93 -3.43 -9.23 15.74
CA PHE A 93 -4.62 -8.87 16.53
C PHE A 93 -4.52 -7.50 17.22
N GLU A 94 -3.32 -7.01 17.52
CA GLU A 94 -3.12 -5.72 18.22
C GLU A 94 -3.55 -4.49 17.39
N ARG A 95 -3.86 -4.66 16.10
CA ARG A 95 -4.14 -3.55 15.16
C ARG A 95 -5.59 -3.08 15.10
N SER A 96 -6.52 -3.70 15.84
CA SER A 96 -7.94 -3.29 15.83
C SER A 96 -8.21 -1.93 16.54
N THR A 97 -7.24 -1.40 17.29
CA THR A 97 -7.34 -0.12 18.02
C THR A 97 -6.81 1.11 17.26
N CYS A 98 -6.15 0.94 16.11
CA CYS A 98 -5.59 2.05 15.34
C CYS A 98 -6.61 2.67 14.36
N SER A 99 -7.73 3.22 14.86
CA SER A 99 -8.72 3.93 14.03
C SER A 99 -9.23 5.26 14.60
N ARG A 100 -8.57 5.82 15.63
CA ARG A 100 -8.97 7.12 16.22
C ARG A 100 -7.87 8.17 16.10
N ASN A 101 -7.76 8.79 14.92
CA ASN A 101 -7.40 10.22 14.74
C ASN A 101 -7.24 10.57 13.26
N GLN A 102 -8.33 10.51 12.50
CA GLN A 102 -8.45 11.25 11.25
C GLN A 102 -9.62 12.21 11.37
N SER A 103 -9.43 13.29 12.13
CA SER A 103 -10.33 14.44 12.11
C SER A 103 -9.53 15.71 12.37
N ARG A 104 -9.00 16.30 11.30
CA ARG A 104 -9.02 17.74 11.01
C ARG A 104 -9.00 17.93 9.50
#